data_AF-A0A1L9D1B7-F1
#
_entry.id   AF-A0A1L9D1B7-F1
#
_cell.length_a   1.000
_cell.length_b   1.000
_cell.length_c   1.000
_cell.angle_alpha   90.00
_cell.angle_beta   90.00
_cell.angle_gamma   90.00
#
_symmetry.space_group_name_H-M   'P 1'
#
loop_
_entity.id
_entity.type
_entity.pdbx_description
1 polymer ?
#
loop_
_entity_poly.entity_id
_entity_poly.type
_entity_poly.pdbx_seq_one_letter_code
_entity_poly.pdbx_strand_id
1 'polypeptide(L)' 'MNVARSFNNWRKYRQTITELGRMSTRELHDLGIDRSQITSVARAAVGK' A
#
# COMPACT_ATOMS: atom_id res chain seq x y z
N MET A 1 3.12 -17.18 -14.55
CA MET A 1 2.57 -15.92 -13.99
C MET A 1 1.60 -15.32 -15.00
N ASN A 2 0.46 -14.81 -14.56
CA ASN A 2 -0.53 -14.21 -15.47
C ASN A 2 -0.29 -12.68 -15.53
N VAL A 3 0.02 -12.15 -16.72
CA VAL A 3 0.40 -10.72 -16.92
C VAL A 3 -0.71 -9.79 -16.42
N ALA A 4 -1.98 -10.15 -16.63
CA ALA A 4 -3.11 -9.39 -16.12
C ALA A 4 -3.14 -9.33 -14.58
N ARG A 5 -2.79 -10.43 -13.91
CA ARG A 5 -2.66 -10.47 -12.44
C ARG A 5 -1.49 -9.60 -11.96
N SER A 6 -0.33 -9.67 -12.62
CA SER A 6 0.83 -8.85 -12.27
C SER A 6 0.55 -7.35 -12.43
N PHE A 7 -0.14 -6.96 -13.51
CA PHE A 7 -0.53 -5.57 -13.73
C PHE A 7 -1.53 -5.07 -12.68
N ASN A 8 -2.56 -5.86 -12.37
CA ASN A 8 -3.53 -5.52 -11.33
C ASN A 8 -2.87 -5.37 -9.96
N ASN A 9 -1.94 -6.26 -9.61
CA ASN A 9 -1.19 -6.16 -8.36
C ASN A 9 -0.32 -4.91 -8.32
N TRP A 10 0.38 -4.57 -9.41
CA TRP A 10 1.15 -3.33 -9.51
C TRP A 10 0.28 -2.08 -9.32
N ARG A 11 -0.90 -2.06 -9.97
CA ARG A 11 -1.85 -0.95 -9.83
C ARG A 11 -2.33 -0.80 -8.38
N LYS A 12 -2.74 -1.90 -7.73
CA LYS A 12 -3.17 -1.89 -6.32
C LYS A 12 -2.07 -1.41 -5.38
N TYR A 13 -0.86 -1.92 -5.54
CA TYR A 13 0.31 -1.49 -4.76
C TYR A 13 0.52 0.03 -4.85
N ARG A 14 0.52 0.57 -6.07
CA ARG A 14 0.70 2.01 -6.29
C ARG A 14 -0.44 2.84 -5.70
N GLN A 15 -1.68 2.34 -5.81
CA GLN A 15 -2.83 2.97 -5.20
C GLN A 15 -2.66 3.07 -3.68
N THR A 16 -2.32 1.97 -3.01
CA THR A 16 -2.08 1.95 -1.56
C THR A 16 -0.97 2.91 -1.13
N ILE A 17 0.15 2.96 -1.86
CA ILE A 17 1.21 3.95 -1.56
C ILE A 17 0.72 5.39 -1.71
N THR A 18 -0.06 5.68 -2.75
CA THR A 18 -0.55 7.04 -3.01
C THR A 18 -1.57 7.46 -1.96
N GLU A 19 -2.48 6.57 -1.57
CA GLU A 19 -3.50 6.83 -0.56
C GLU A 19 -2.87 7.04 0.82
N LEU A 20 -2.09 6.07 1.31
CA LEU A 20 -1.42 6.17 2.61
C LEU A 20 -0.39 7.30 2.65
N GLY A 21 0.33 7.56 1.55
CA GLY A 21 1.32 8.63 1.47
C GLY A 21 0.74 10.04 1.55
N ARG A 22 -0.55 10.20 1.21
CA ARG A 22 -1.29 11.47 1.34
C ARG A 22 -1.81 11.70 2.76
N MET A 23 -1.92 10.65 3.57
CA MET A 23 -2.38 10.76 4.96
C MET A 23 -1.30 11.44 5.81
N SER A 24 -1.74 12.23 6.78
CA SER A 24 -0.87 12.80 7.80
C SER A 24 -0.30 11.72 8.70
N THR A 25 0.80 12.03 9.40
CA THR A 25 1.37 11.10 10.39
C THR A 25 0.35 10.69 11.44
N ARG A 26 -0.50 11.61 11.91
CA ARG A 26 -1.55 11.30 12.89
C ARG A 26 -2.56 10.30 12.34
N GLU A 27 -3.10 10.55 11.15
CA GLU A 27 -4.08 9.63 10.53
C GLU A 27 -3.50 8.23 10.31
N LEU A 28 -2.21 8.14 9.95
CA LEU A 28 -1.52 6.85 9.84
C LEU A 28 -1.39 6.17 11.21
N HIS A 29 -1.01 6.92 12.24
CA HIS A 29 -0.94 6.41 13.61
C HIS A 29 -2.30 5.96 14.16
N ASP A 30 -3.39 6.65 13.81
CA ASP A 30 -4.76 6.25 14.18
C ASP A 30 -5.15 4.91 13.55
N LEU A 31 -4.57 4.57 12.39
CA LEU A 31 -4.69 3.26 11.75
C LEU A 31 -3.68 2.23 12.29
N GLY A 32 -2.81 2.62 13.21
CA GLY A 32 -1.72 1.78 13.72
C GLY A 32 -0.59 1.54 12.71
N ILE A 33 -0.42 2.44 11.73
CA ILE A 33 0.60 2.35 10.68
C ILE A 33 1.63 3.47 10.87
N ASP A 34 2.91 3.13 10.87
CA ASP A 34 3.97 4.14 10.76
C ASP A 34 4.25 4.52 9.29
N ARG A 35 4.68 5.76 9.03
CA ARG A 35 5.03 6.21 7.66
C ARG A 35 6.07 5.31 6.99
N SER A 36 7.03 4.78 7.76
CA SER A 36 8.03 3.83 7.25
C SER A 36 7.44 2.49 6.81
N GLN A 37 6.27 2.12 7.35
CA GLN A 37 5.61 0.85 7.08
C GLN A 37 4.74 0.87 5.82
N ILE A 38 4.44 2.04 5.24
CA ILE A 38 3.56 2.19 4.06
C ILE A 38 3.95 1.23 2.93
N THR A 39 5.24 1.12 2.62
CA THR A 39 5.72 0.21 1.56
C THR A 39 5.49 -1.26 1.91
N SER A 40 5.67 -1.64 3.17
CA SER A 40 5.45 -3.01 3.65
C SER A 40 3.96 -3.37 3.60
N VAL A 41 3.10 -2.48 4.09
CA VAL A 41 1.63 -2.63 4.03
C VAL A 41 1.14 -2.75 2.58
N ALA A 42 1.64 -1.88 1.70
CA ALA A 42 1.28 -1.93 0.27
C ALA A 42 1.69 -3.25 -0.40
N ARG A 43 2.84 -3.84 -0.03
CA ARG A 43 3.26 -5.16 -0.51
C ARG A 43 2.39 -6.28 0.06
N ALA A 44 2.05 -6.22 1.34
CA ALA A 44 1.19 -7.20 1.99
C ALA A 44 -0.22 -7.23 1.38
N ALA A 45 -0.76 -6.07 0.97
CA ALA A 45 -2.08 -5.95 0.35
C ALA A 45 -2.22 -6.67 -1.01
N VAL A 46 -1.10 -6.94 -1.70
CA VAL A 46 -1.09 -7.61 -3.03
C VAL A 46 -0.46 -9.00 -3.00
N GLY A 47 0.20 -9.35 -1.89
CA GLY A 47 0.89 -10.63 -1.68
C GLY A 47 0.08 -11.67 -0.92
N LYS A 48 -1.21 -11.43 -0.67
CA LYS A 48 -2.14 -12.34 0.00
C LYS A 48 -3.13 -12.94 -1.00
#